data_AF-A0AAU4G3B2-F1
#
_entry.id   AF-A0AAU4G3B2-F1
#
_cell.length_a   1.000
_cell.length_b   1.000
_cell.length_c   1.000
_cell.angle_alpha   90.00
_cell.angle_beta   90.00
_cell.angle_gamma   90.00
#
_symmetry.space_group_name_H-M   'P 1'
#
loop_
_entity.id
_entity.type
_entity.pdbx_description
1 polymer ?
#
loop_
_entity_poly.entity_id
_entity_poly.type
_entity_poly.pdbx_seq_one_letter_code
_entity_poly.pdbx_strand_id
1 'polypeptide(L)' 'MNTEETTVAAEDLTRGQWFWHEPAPGLKSWQLQVAEAELTADAVRIITTDDVRELVSYRRTRRVRLAVAS' A
#
# COMPACT_ATOMS: atom_id res chain seq x y z
N MET A 1 13.92 1.90 19.32
CA MET A 1 12.46 2.07 19.43
C MET A 1 11.85 1.02 18.51
N ASN A 2 11.26 -0.04 19.05
CA ASN A 2 10.53 -1.02 18.24
C ASN A 2 9.18 -0.36 17.92
N THR A 3 9.12 0.37 16.81
CA THR A 3 7.85 0.76 16.22
C THR A 3 7.18 -0.55 15.80
N GLU A 4 6.15 -0.96 16.53
CA GLU A 4 5.32 -2.08 16.12
C GLU A 4 4.86 -1.80 14.68
N GLU A 5 5.31 -2.65 13.76
CA GLU A 5 5.00 -2.51 12.34
C GLU A 5 3.52 -2.75 12.15
N THR A 6 2.74 -1.66 12.17
CA THR A 6 1.30 -1.74 12.00
C THR A 6 0.98 -2.17 10.59
N THR A 7 0.26 -3.29 10.46
CA THR A 7 -0.28 -3.74 9.19
C THR A 7 -1.78 -3.46 9.13
N VAL A 8 -2.30 -3.27 7.92
CA VAL A 8 -3.74 -3.16 7.61
C VAL A 8 -4.08 -4.04 6.41
N ALA A 9 -5.37 -4.34 6.17
CA ALA A 9 -5.73 -4.95 4.90
C ALA A 9 -5.57 -3.90 3.80
N ALA A 10 -5.19 -4.31 2.60
CA ALA A 10 -4.98 -3.39 1.50
C ALA A 10 -6.26 -2.61 1.15
N GLU A 11 -7.43 -3.23 1.33
CA GLU A 11 -8.73 -2.58 1.13
C GLU A 11 -9.05 -1.48 2.15
N ASP A 12 -8.38 -1.47 3.31
CA ASP A 12 -8.57 -0.47 4.36
C ASP A 12 -7.67 0.76 4.17
N LEU A 13 -6.82 0.77 3.13
CA LEU A 13 -5.97 1.93 2.84
C LEU A 13 -6.81 3.11 2.33
N THR A 14 -6.65 4.25 3.01
CA THR A 14 -7.35 5.48 2.68
C THR A 14 -6.42 6.50 2.03
N ARG A 15 -7.01 7.41 1.25
CA ARG A 15 -6.30 8.56 0.65
C ARG A 15 -5.41 9.29 1.67
N GLY A 16 -4.20 9.63 1.25
CA GLY A 16 -3.18 10.32 2.05
C GLY A 16 -2.34 9.42 2.94
N GLN A 17 -2.73 8.16 3.15
CA GLN A 17 -1.92 7.22 3.94
C GLN A 17 -0.68 6.77 3.17
N TRP A 18 0.41 6.57 3.92
CA TRP A 18 1.64 6.00 3.42
C TRP A 18 1.69 4.51 3.72
N PHE A 19 2.16 3.72 2.76
CA PHE A 19 2.34 2.28 2.91
C PHE A 19 3.60 1.79 2.20
N TRP A 20 4.11 0.65 2.63
CA TRP A 20 5.18 -0.05 1.92
C TRP A 20 4.62 -0.95 0.82
N HIS A 21 4.98 -0.67 -0.43
CA HIS A 21 4.75 -1.57 -1.55
C HIS A 21 5.85 -2.62 -1.61
N GLU A 22 5.45 -3.87 -1.39
CA GLU A 22 6.32 -5.06 -1.37
C GLU A 22 5.78 -6.07 -2.41
N PRO A 23 6.24 -6.03 -3.67
CA PRO A 23 5.65 -6.83 -4.75
C PRO A 23 5.85 -8.34 -4.55
N ALA A 24 7.01 -8.75 -4.02
CA ALA A 24 7.28 -10.13 -3.64
C ALA A 24 8.43 -10.20 -2.60
N PRO A 25 8.54 -11.29 -1.82
CA PRO A 25 9.66 -11.49 -0.90
C PRO A 25 11.02 -11.40 -1.63
N GLY A 26 11.96 -10.64 -1.06
CA GLY A 26 13.30 -10.44 -1.62
C GLY A 26 13.39 -9.38 -2.73
N LEU A 27 12.27 -8.78 -3.15
CA LEU A 27 12.28 -7.63 -4.05
C LEU A 27 12.39 -6.33 -3.26
N LYS A 28 12.84 -5.27 -3.96
CA LYS A 28 12.92 -3.92 -3.39
C LYS A 28 11.52 -3.44 -2.99
N SER A 29 11.45 -2.77 -1.85
CA SER A 29 10.23 -2.13 -1.34
C SER A 29 10.27 -0.62 -1.58
N TRP A 30 9.10 0.00 -1.72
CA TRP A 30 8.95 1.44 -1.87
C TRP A 30 7.90 1.98 -0.90
N GLN A 31 8.15 3.15 -0.31
CA GLN A 31 7.09 3.89 0.38
C GLN A 31 6.29 4.64 -0.67
N LEU A 32 4.98 4.39 -0.71
CA LEU A 32 4.06 5.05 -1.62
C LEU A 32 2.94 5.70 -0.80
N GLN A 33 2.46 6.85 -1.26
CA GLN A 33 1.29 7.51 -0.68
C GLN A 33 0.05 7.20 -1.53
N VAL A 34 -1.06 6.86 -0.88
CA VAL A 34 -2.33 6.60 -1.54
C VAL A 34 -2.91 7.91 -2.06
N ALA A 35 -3.05 8.04 -3.38
CA ALA A 35 -3.83 9.11 -4.00
C ALA A 35 -5.32 8.75 -3.98
N GLU A 36 -5.65 7.51 -4.35
CA GLU A 36 -7.00 6.96 -4.39
C GLU A 36 -6.97 5.43 -4.29
N ALA A 37 -8.05 4.81 -3.82
CA ALA A 37 -8.19 3.36 -3.74
C ALA A 37 -9.56 2.93 -4.25
N GLU A 38 -9.57 2.01 -5.22
CA GLU A 38 -10.77 1.47 -5.84
C GLU A 38 -10.92 -0.01 -5.51
N LEU A 39 -12.11 -0.41 -5.05
CA LEU A 39 -12.43 -1.82 -4.78
C LEU A 39 -13.01 -2.48 -6.02
N THR A 40 -12.48 -3.64 -6.38
CA THR A 40 -13.09 -4.57 -7.34
C THR A 40 -13.68 -5.77 -6.60
N ALA A 41 -14.23 -6.74 -7.34
CA ALA A 41 -14.80 -7.95 -6.76
C ALA A 41 -13.78 -8.74 -5.91
N ASP A 42 -12.52 -8.77 -6.35
CA ASP A 42 -11.45 -9.65 -5.84
C ASP A 42 -10.18 -8.90 -5.41
N ALA A 43 -10.06 -7.63 -5.76
CA ALA A 43 -8.86 -6.83 -5.55
C ALA A 43 -9.17 -5.42 -5.03
N VAL A 44 -8.12 -4.74 -4.60
CA VAL A 44 -8.07 -3.29 -4.42
C VAL A 44 -6.99 -2.75 -5.36
N ARG A 45 -7.35 -1.75 -6.14
CA ARG A 45 -6.46 -0.97 -6.99
C ARG A 45 -6.12 0.31 -6.26
N ILE A 46 -4.84 0.52 -5.99
CA ILE A 46 -4.36 1.69 -5.27
C ILE A 46 -3.63 2.56 -6.29
N ILE A 47 -4.20 3.73 -6.53
CA ILE A 47 -3.56 4.80 -7.27
C ILE A 47 -2.65 5.53 -6.28
N THR A 48 -1.38 5.69 -6.62
CA THR A 48 -0.39 6.33 -5.76
C THR A 48 0.00 7.70 -6.29
N THR A 49 0.60 8.53 -5.45
CA THR A 49 1.15 9.83 -5.86
C THR A 49 2.51 9.73 -6.55
N ASP A 50 3.05 8.53 -6.75
CA ASP A 50 4.33 8.30 -7.42
C ASP A 50 4.10 8.08 -8.92
N ASP A 51 4.65 8.97 -9.75
CA ASP A 51 4.44 8.94 -11.21
C ASP A 51 5.03 7.68 -11.89
N VAL A 52 5.97 6.98 -11.25
CA VAL A 52 6.54 5.73 -11.78
C VAL A 52 5.70 4.52 -11.38
N ARG A 53 5.07 4.58 -10.20
CA ARG A 53 4.24 3.51 -9.61
C ARG A 53 2.83 4.02 -9.39
N GLU A 54 2.28 4.62 -10.44
CA GLU A 54 0.96 5.26 -10.38
C GLU A 54 -0.12 4.27 -9.94
N LEU A 55 -0.02 2.99 -10.30
CA LEU A 55 -1.01 1.97 -9.97
C LEU A 55 -0.37 0.71 -9.40
N VAL A 56 -0.84 0.28 -8.22
CA VAL A 56 -0.55 -1.05 -7.66
C VAL A 56 -1.83 -1.78 -7.31
N SER A 57 -1.81 -3.12 -7.42
CA SER A 57 -3.00 -3.95 -7.17
C SER A 57 -2.69 -5.05 -6.16
N TYR A 58 -3.60 -5.25 -5.22
CA TYR A 58 -3.52 -6.30 -4.22
C TYR A 58 -4.84 -7.06 -4.10
N ARG A 59 -4.76 -8.29 -3.59
CA ARG A 59 -5.95 -8.92 -3.01
C ARG A 59 -6.46 -8.06 -1.86
N ARG A 60 -7.77 -7.94 -1.71
CA ARG A 60 -8.41 -7.10 -0.67
C ARG A 60 -7.85 -7.34 0.73
N THR A 61 -7.73 -8.61 1.11
CA THR A 61 -7.25 -9.06 2.42
C THR A 61 -5.73 -9.10 2.57
N ARG A 62 -4.97 -8.72 1.53
CA ARG A 62 -3.50 -8.67 1.59
C ARG A 62 -3.11 -7.72 2.70
N ARG A 63 -2.29 -8.20 3.65
CA ARG A 63 -1.72 -7.34 4.68
C ARG A 63 -0.60 -6.49 4.09
N VAL A 64 -0.73 -5.20 4.25
CA VAL A 64 0.25 -4.19 3.87
C VAL A 64 0.68 -3.42 5.09
N ARG A 65 1.92 -2.96 5.09
CA ARG A 65 2.54 -2.31 6.24
C ARG A 65 2.42 -0.81 6.09
N LEU A 66 1.92 -0.13 7.12
CA LEU A 66 1.86 1.32 7.12
C LEU A 66 3.27 1.89 7.20
N ALA A 67 3.49 2.98 6.45
CA ALA A 67 4.71 3.76 6.50
C ALA A 67 4.42 5.11 7.17
N VAL A 68 5.45 5.72 7.72
CA VAL A 68 5.40 7.12 8.14
C VAL A 68 5.91 7.95 6.97
N ALA A 69 5.29 9.10 6.72
CA ALA A 69 5.81 10.05 5.74
C ALA A 69 7.30 10.29 6.02
N SER A 70 8.15 10.04 5.02
CA SER A 70 9.60 10.21 5.10
C SER A 70 10.02 11.62 4.71
#